data_AF-A0A6G7ZPC0-F1
#
_entry.id   AF-A0A6G7ZPC0-F1
#
_cell.length_a   1.000
_cell.length_b   1.000
_cell.length_c   1.000
_cell.angle_alpha   90.00
_cell.angle_beta   90.00
_cell.angle_gamma   90.00
#
_symmetry.space_group_name_H-M   'P 1'
#
loop_
_entity.id
_entity.type
_entity.pdbx_description
1 polymer ?
#
loop_
_entity_poly.entity_id
_entity_poly.type
_entity_poly.pdbx_seq_one_letter_code
_entity_poly.pdbx_strand_id
1 'polypeptide(L)' 'MRIVPMTRGTYVMESNERYYRRRAFEERLAAQRAMTEQARAWHAKLAEDFAMRAQGQLTALTA' A
#
# COMPACT_ATOMS: atom_id res chain seq x y z
N MET A 1 -4.13 -9.56 -25.46
CA MET A 1 -3.21 -9.43 -24.31
C MET A 1 -1.79 -9.37 -24.87
N ARG A 2 -1.20 -8.18 -25.00
CA ARG A 2 0.13 -8.00 -25.60
C ARG A 2 1.14 -7.77 -24.47
N ILE A 3 2.10 -8.67 -24.34
CA ILE A 3 3.17 -8.61 -23.35
C ILE A 3 4.30 -7.79 -24.00
N VAL A 4 4.53 -6.58 -23.50
CA VAL A 4 5.67 -5.74 -23.90
C VAL A 4 6.84 -6.09 -22.97
N PRO A 5 7.99 -6.57 -23.48
CA PRO A 5 9.14 -6.83 -22.64
C PRO A 5 9.90 -5.53 -22.36
N MET A 6 9.93 -5.09 -21.10
CA MET A 6 10.79 -3.99 -20.64
C MET A 6 12.04 -4.58 -19.97
N THR A 7 13.18 -4.25 -20.55
CA THR A 7 14.53 -4.56 -20.08
C THR A 7 14.74 -4.20 -18.60
N ARG A 8 15.36 -5.13 -17.86
CA ARG A 8 15.83 -5.08 -16.46
C ARG A 8 14.78 -5.38 -15.38
N GLY A 9 14.67 -6.66 -15.04
CA GLY A 9 14.79 -7.15 -13.66
C GLY A 9 13.80 -6.67 -12.60
N THR A 10 12.74 -5.96 -12.94
CA THR A 10 11.68 -5.61 -11.99
C THR A 10 10.34 -5.99 -12.60
N TYR A 11 9.83 -7.16 -12.26
CA TYR A 11 8.39 -7.43 -12.36
C TYR A 11 7.71 -6.53 -11.33
N VAL A 12 7.56 -5.24 -11.64
CA VAL A 12 6.78 -4.33 -10.81
C VAL A 12 5.34 -4.76 -11.01
N MET A 13 4.86 -5.56 -10.06
CA MET A 13 3.51 -6.09 -10.01
C MET A 13 2.51 -4.94 -10.04
N GLU A 14 2.08 -4.52 -11.22
CA GLU A 14 1.03 -3.52 -11.46
C GLU A 14 -0.28 -3.90 -10.71
N SER A 15 -0.45 -5.19 -10.41
CA SER A 15 -1.52 -5.73 -9.55
C SER A 15 -1.39 -5.36 -8.07
N ASN A 16 -0.16 -5.29 -7.53
CA ASN A 16 0.09 -5.00 -6.11
C ASN A 16 -0.08 -3.52 -5.79
N GLU A 17 0.33 -2.62 -6.68
CA GLU A 17 0.18 -1.18 -6.44
C GLU A 17 -1.29 -0.78 -6.31
N ARG A 18 -2.14 -1.23 -7.25
CA ARG A 18 -3.58 -0.93 -7.20
C ARG A 18 -4.25 -1.52 -5.96
N TYR A 19 -3.83 -2.72 -5.55
CA TYR A 19 -4.27 -3.36 -4.31
C TYR A 19 -3.88 -2.51 -3.08
N TYR A 20 -2.62 -2.11 -2.96
CA TYR A 20 -2.14 -1.34 -1.82
C TYR A 20 -2.74 0.07 -1.77
N ARG A 21 -2.94 0.74 -2.92
CA ARG A 21 -3.66 2.03 -2.97
C ARG A 21 -5.09 1.90 -2.46
N ARG A 22 -5.80 0.84 -2.87
CA ARG A 22 -7.16 0.59 -2.40
C ARG A 22 -7.19 0.32 -0.90
N ARG A 23 -6.31 -0.54 -0.39
CA ARG A 23 -6.21 -0.83 1.05
C ARG A 23 -5.85 0.41 1.87
N ALA A 24 -4.94 1.26 1.40
CA ALA A 24 -4.62 2.52 2.06
C ALA A 24 -5.85 3.42 2.22
N PHE A 25 -6.70 3.51 1.19
CA PHE A 25 -7.93 4.30 1.27
C PHE A 25 -8.96 3.69 2.23
N GLU A 26 -9.14 2.36 2.19
CA GLU A 26 -10.03 1.64 3.10
C GLU A 26 -9.61 1.84 4.57
N GLU A 27 -8.32 1.75 4.88
CA GLU A 27 -7.80 1.97 6.23
C GLU A 27 -7.94 3.45 6.67
N ARG A 28 -7.75 4.43 5.76
CA ARG A 28 -8.05 5.85 6.08
C ARG A 28 -9.52 6.05 6.43
N LEU A 29 -10.42 5.38 5.70
CA LEU A 29 -11.85 5.46 5.97
C LEU A 29 -12.20 4.79 7.30
N ALA A 30 -11.55 3.67 7.63
CA ALA A 30 -11.68 3.01 8.92
C ALA A 30 -11.19 3.90 10.07
N ALA A 31 -10.07 4.61 9.88
CA ALA A 31 -9.61 5.62 10.84
C ALA A 31 -10.69 6.68 11.07
N GLN A 32 -11.25 7.27 10.01
CA GLN A 32 -12.30 8.29 10.14
C GLN A 32 -13.55 7.77 10.87
N ARG A 33 -13.88 6.49 10.72
CA ARG A 33 -15.05 5.86 11.35
C ARG A 33 -14.78 5.32 12.76
N ALA A 34 -13.51 5.20 13.16
CA ALA A 34 -13.15 4.62 14.43
C ALA A 34 -13.56 5.54 15.59
N MET A 35 -14.34 4.97 16.52
CA MET A 35 -14.86 5.69 17.68
C MET A 35 -13.79 6.00 18.73
N THR A 36 -12.73 5.18 18.79
CA THR A 36 -11.65 5.35 19.77
C THR A 36 -10.41 5.98 19.15
N GLU A 37 -9.72 6.82 19.91
CA GLU A 37 -8.49 7.49 19.48
C GLU A 37 -7.39 6.47 19.12
N GLN A 38 -7.30 5.37 19.89
CA GLN A 38 -6.33 4.32 19.65
C GLN A 38 -6.58 3.57 18.33
N ALA A 39 -7.84 3.28 18.00
CA ALA A 39 -8.18 2.66 16.72
C ALA A 39 -7.96 3.64 15.55
N ARG A 40 -8.25 4.93 15.74
CA ARG A 40 -7.91 6.00 14.79
C ARG A 40 -6.42 6.01 14.45
N ALA A 41 -5.56 6.04 15.47
CA ALA A 41 -4.11 6.04 15.30
C ALA A 41 -3.60 4.75 14.64
N TRP A 42 -4.17 3.60 15.01
CA TRP A 42 -3.81 2.31 14.41
C TRP A 42 -4.14 2.24 12.91
N HIS A 43 -5.36 2.63 12.54
CA HIS A 43 -5.78 2.64 11.13
C HIS A 43 -5.05 3.70 10.31
N ALA A 44 -4.72 4.86 10.90
CA ALA A 44 -3.91 5.88 10.24
C ALA A 44 -2.49 5.35 9.93
N LYS A 45 -1.86 4.66 10.88
CA LYS A 45 -0.56 4.02 10.68
C LYS A 45 -0.61 2.98 9.56
N LEU A 46 -1.61 2.10 9.56
CA LEU A 46 -1.77 1.10 8.51
C LEU A 46 -1.96 1.72 7.12
N ALA A 47 -2.73 2.81 7.03
CA ALA A 47 -2.92 3.52 5.78
C ALA A 47 -1.62 4.09 5.21
N GLU A 48 -0.73 4.61 6.06
CA GLU A 48 0.59 5.10 5.64
C GLU A 48 1.49 3.96 5.16
N ASP A 49 1.54 2.84 5.90
CA ASP A 49 2.32 1.66 5.50
C ASP A 49 1.88 1.11 4.14
N PHE A 50 0.56 1.05 3.89
CA PHE A 50 0.04 0.64 2.59
C PHE A 50 0.32 1.66 1.48
N ALA A 51 0.29 2.96 1.78
CA ALA A 51 0.64 4.00 0.81
C ALA A 51 2.13 3.93 0.41
N MET A 52 3.02 3.68 1.37
CA MET A 52 4.46 3.50 1.10
C MET A 52 4.74 2.26 0.25
N ARG A 53 4.04 1.15 0.53
CA ARG A 53 4.12 -0.08 -0.30
C ARG A 53 3.56 0.14 -1.70
N ALA A 54 2.51 0.92 -1.85
CA ALA A 54 1.95 1.28 -3.14
C ALA A 54 2.94 2.08 -4.01
N GLN A 55 3.73 2.96 -3.39
CA GLN A 55 4.76 3.74 -4.09
C GLN A 55 6.02 2.93 -4.40
N GLY A 56 6.07 1.65 -4.03
CA GLY A 56 7.26 0.81 -4.23
C GLY A 56 8.45 1.20 -3.35
N GLN A 57 8.26 2.07 -2.35
CA GLN A 57 9.33 2.56 -1.47
C GLN A 57 9.72 1.56 -0.37
N LEU A 58 8.97 0.48 -0.22
CA LEU A 58 9.27 -0.57 0.77
C LEU A 58 9.78 -1.84 0.07
N THR A 59 10.92 -1.73 -0.63
CA THR A 59 11.79 -2.88 -0.83
C THR A 59 12.35 -3.26 0.53
N ALA A 60 12.01 -4.46 1.01
CA ALA A 60 12.37 -4.96 2.31
C ALA A 60 13.89 -4.82 2.56
N LEU A 61 14.26 -3.88 3.44
CA LEU A 61 15.43 -3.99 4.28
C LEU A 61 15.14 -5.10 5.30
N THR A 62 15.17 -6.34 4.84
CA THR A 62 15.45 -7.49 5.70
C THR A 62 16.94 -7.46 6.00
N ALA A 63 17.27 -7.11 7.25
CA ALA A 63 18.59 -7.34 7.85
C ALA A 63 18.79 -8.82 8.18
#